data_AF-A0A1E3B0U4-F1
#
_entry.id   AF-A0A1E3B0U4-F1
#
_cell.length_a   1.000
_cell.length_b   1.000
_cell.length_c   1.000
_cell.angle_alpha   90.00
_cell.angle_beta   90.00
_cell.angle_gamma   90.00
#
_symmetry.space_group_name_H-M   'P 1'
#
loop_
_entity.id
_entity.type
_entity.pdbx_description
1 polymer ?
#
loop_
_entity_poly.entity_id
_entity_poly.type
_entity_poly.pdbx_seq_one_letter_code
_entity_poly.pdbx_strand_id
1 'polypeptide(L)'
;MSFTSINGDNMDLPFAKESVNASGTTVIPEPSTFKVKEEEDKSELPAPTTATTKRAREKTQATEDENGSPAKKNRTGKKAGPLGPIPMSYEEAGSEDRLTIEMREKDGKQWLDIKAAIEEITGTKFGNTTLKGRYARMKANFVIFEKEHEPILLDVKKDIEQKFEIEKWQKIADGIEARCGQKYPATAIQKKYKQLSKRVNTSGPVVNDG
;
A
#
# COMPACT_ATOMS: atom_id res chain seq x y z
N MET A 1 40.19 16.24 42.05
CA MET A 1 38.75 16.20 42.35
C MET A 1 38.36 14.74 42.46
N SER A 2 37.93 14.35 43.65
CA SER A 2 37.84 12.97 44.14
C SER A 2 36.58 12.26 43.63
N PHE A 3 36.71 11.00 43.24
CA PHE A 3 35.58 10.10 42.95
C PHE A 3 35.43 9.14 44.12
N THR A 4 34.26 9.13 44.76
CA THR A 4 33.86 8.12 45.75
C THR A 4 32.50 7.57 45.34
N SER A 5 32.46 6.28 45.03
CA SER A 5 31.24 5.50 44.83
C SER A 5 30.68 5.01 46.17
N ILE A 6 29.41 4.61 46.13
CA ILE A 6 28.82 3.38 46.73
C ILE A 6 27.87 3.52 47.95
N ASN A 7 26.70 2.88 47.77
CA ASN A 7 25.72 2.34 48.74
C ASN A 7 24.90 3.34 49.58
N GLY A 8 23.62 3.12 49.87
CA GLY A 8 22.74 1.97 49.68
C GLY A 8 21.40 2.23 50.40
N ASP A 9 20.54 1.21 50.37
CA ASP A 9 19.38 0.97 51.25
C ASP A 9 18.01 1.62 50.97
N ASN A 10 16.99 0.79 51.27
CA ASN A 10 15.55 1.01 51.41
C ASN A 10 14.69 1.01 50.11
N MET A 11 13.64 0.19 49.94
CA MET A 11 12.84 -0.64 50.84
C MET A 11 12.09 -1.73 50.06
N ASP A 12 12.01 -2.92 50.65
CA ASP A 12 10.91 -3.89 50.74
C ASP A 12 9.99 -4.22 49.54
N LEU A 13 10.06 -5.50 49.15
CA LEU A 13 8.92 -6.33 48.76
C LEU A 13 8.06 -6.61 50.01
N PRO A 14 6.72 -6.67 49.90
CA PRO A 14 6.11 -8.00 49.83
C PRO A 14 4.78 -8.01 49.06
N PHE A 15 4.58 -8.97 48.16
CA PHE A 15 3.30 -9.70 48.11
C PHE A 15 3.54 -11.03 47.42
N ALA A 16 3.65 -12.06 48.25
CA ALA A 16 3.49 -13.44 47.85
C ALA A 16 2.10 -13.92 48.30
N LYS A 17 1.57 -14.87 47.51
CA LYS A 17 0.52 -15.86 47.81
C LYS A 17 -0.93 -15.41 47.63
N GLU A 18 -1.54 -15.92 46.56
CA GLU A 18 -2.74 -16.76 46.73
C GLU A 18 -2.82 -17.83 45.61
N SER A 19 -2.55 -19.07 46.02
CA SER A 19 -3.09 -20.33 45.48
C SER A 19 -4.62 -20.29 45.53
N VAL A 20 -5.45 -20.87 44.67
CA VAL A 20 -5.83 -22.29 44.46
C VAL A 20 -7.11 -22.16 43.56
N ASN A 21 -7.47 -23.00 42.59
CA ASN A 21 -7.75 -24.43 42.65
C ASN A 21 -7.93 -25.01 41.24
N ALA A 22 -7.49 -26.25 41.11
CA ALA A 22 -7.78 -27.15 40.02
C ALA A 22 -9.26 -27.61 40.02
N SER A 23 -9.79 -27.87 38.83
CA SER A 23 -10.64 -29.03 38.57
C SER A 23 -10.61 -29.33 37.08
N GLY A 24 -9.99 -30.46 36.73
CA GLY A 24 -10.02 -31.02 35.39
C GLY A 24 -11.34 -31.72 35.11
N THR A 25 -11.63 -31.92 33.83
CA THR A 25 -12.43 -33.06 33.35
C THR A 25 -12.01 -33.36 31.92
N THR A 26 -11.28 -34.46 31.80
CA THR A 26 -11.03 -35.22 30.57
C THR A 26 -12.31 -35.97 30.21
N VAL A 27 -12.84 -35.80 28.99
CA VAL A 27 -13.53 -36.88 28.24
C VAL A 27 -13.46 -36.59 26.73
N ILE A 28 -12.70 -37.41 26.00
CA ILE A 28 -12.87 -37.71 24.56
C ILE A 28 -13.77 -38.97 24.52
N PRO A 29 -14.78 -39.06 23.63
CA PRO A 29 -14.59 -39.85 22.41
C PRO A 29 -15.29 -39.28 21.15
N GLU A 30 -14.54 -39.28 20.04
CA GLU A 30 -15.08 -39.50 18.68
C GLU A 30 -15.52 -40.98 18.56
N PRO A 31 -16.48 -41.36 17.70
CA PRO A 31 -16.20 -41.46 16.25
C PRO A 31 -17.42 -41.32 15.30
N SER A 32 -17.18 -41.50 13.99
CA SER A 32 -18.14 -41.82 12.89
C SER A 32 -18.63 -40.59 12.09
N THR A 33 -18.52 -40.49 10.75
CA THR A 33 -18.33 -41.50 9.70
C THR A 33 -17.87 -40.85 8.39
N PHE A 34 -17.16 -41.64 7.60
CA PHE A 34 -16.57 -41.42 6.28
C PHE A 34 -17.50 -40.88 5.18
N LYS A 35 -16.92 -40.08 4.26
CA LYS A 35 -17.02 -40.34 2.81
C LYS A 35 -15.81 -39.79 2.06
N VAL A 36 -14.87 -40.68 1.81
CA VAL A 36 -13.82 -40.56 0.79
C VAL A 36 -14.43 -40.96 -0.55
N LYS A 37 -14.12 -40.20 -1.61
CA LYS A 37 -14.06 -40.74 -2.96
C LYS A 37 -12.71 -40.32 -3.54
N GLU A 38 -11.79 -41.29 -3.53
CA GLU A 38 -10.59 -41.32 -4.35
C GLU A 38 -10.97 -41.40 -5.82
N GLU A 39 -10.19 -40.73 -6.67
CA GLU A 39 -9.65 -41.33 -7.88
C GLU A 39 -8.25 -40.72 -8.11
N GLU A 40 -7.26 -41.61 -8.17
CA GLU A 40 -5.82 -41.44 -8.38
C GLU A 40 -5.50 -40.84 -9.78
N ASP A 41 -4.63 -39.84 -9.87
CA ASP A 41 -3.17 -39.90 -10.11
C ASP A 41 -2.76 -40.27 -11.55
N LYS A 42 -2.18 -39.28 -12.26
CA LYS A 42 -0.96 -39.51 -13.01
C LYS A 42 -0.11 -38.24 -13.13
N SER A 43 0.95 -38.23 -12.34
CA SER A 43 2.16 -37.40 -12.39
C SER A 43 2.74 -37.11 -13.78
N GLU A 44 3.22 -35.88 -14.02
CA GLU A 44 4.60 -35.63 -14.48
C GLU A 44 5.03 -34.16 -14.30
N LEU A 45 6.32 -33.97 -14.06
CA LEU A 45 7.03 -32.83 -13.45
C LEU A 45 7.28 -31.60 -14.39
N PRO A 46 7.71 -30.44 -13.84
CA PRO A 46 7.76 -29.15 -14.54
C PRO A 46 9.17 -28.72 -15.02
N ALA A 47 9.19 -27.80 -16.00
CA ALA A 47 10.14 -26.68 -16.27
C ALA A 47 10.51 -26.54 -17.79
N PRO A 48 11.23 -25.49 -18.25
CA PRO A 48 10.80 -24.09 -18.36
C PRO A 48 11.11 -23.44 -19.75
N THR A 49 10.63 -22.20 -19.96
CA THR A 49 11.21 -21.14 -20.86
C THR A 49 10.87 -21.17 -22.36
N THR A 50 10.28 -20.07 -22.89
CA THR A 50 10.96 -19.12 -23.80
C THR A 50 10.07 -17.94 -24.24
N ALA A 51 10.55 -16.75 -23.85
CA ALA A 51 10.64 -15.50 -24.62
C ALA A 51 9.48 -15.01 -25.51
N THR A 52 8.77 -14.00 -25.02
CA THR A 52 8.09 -13.00 -25.86
C THR A 52 9.13 -12.08 -26.53
N THR A 53 9.21 -12.12 -27.85
CA THR A 53 10.07 -11.29 -28.69
C THR A 53 9.70 -9.81 -28.59
N LYS A 54 10.58 -9.03 -27.96
CA LYS A 54 10.60 -7.56 -28.03
C LYS A 54 11.06 -7.14 -29.42
N ARG A 55 10.24 -6.37 -30.17
CA ARG A 55 10.73 -5.59 -31.30
C ARG A 55 11.37 -4.32 -30.79
N ALA A 56 12.69 -4.25 -30.94
CA ALA A 56 13.50 -3.07 -30.78
C ALA A 56 13.11 -1.99 -31.79
N ARG A 57 13.13 -0.73 -31.37
CA ARG A 57 13.35 0.41 -32.26
C ARG A 57 14.43 1.28 -31.65
N GLU A 58 15.36 1.63 -32.53
CA GLU A 58 16.64 2.30 -32.29
C GLU A 58 16.57 3.62 -31.54
N LYS A 59 17.73 3.87 -30.93
CA LYS A 59 18.18 4.98 -30.11
C LYS A 59 18.74 6.07 -31.02
N THR A 60 18.37 7.32 -30.80
CA THR A 60 19.19 8.48 -31.18
C THR A 60 19.49 9.31 -29.93
N GLN A 61 20.76 9.69 -29.82
CA GLN A 61 21.43 10.35 -28.70
C GLN A 61 21.16 11.85 -28.63
N ALA A 62 21.47 12.41 -27.44
CA ALA A 62 21.77 13.80 -27.03
C ALA A 62 20.87 14.19 -25.85
N THR A 63 21.31 14.72 -24.71
CA THR A 63 22.61 15.15 -24.14
C THR A 63 22.38 15.26 -22.62
N GLU A 64 23.46 15.38 -21.86
CA GLU A 64 23.54 15.57 -20.39
C GLU A 64 22.60 16.65 -19.84
N ASP A 65 22.00 16.41 -18.67
CA ASP A 65 22.17 17.25 -17.47
C ASP A 65 21.31 16.78 -16.27
N GLU A 66 21.72 17.26 -15.11
CA GLU A 66 21.59 16.75 -13.75
C GLU A 66 20.18 16.61 -13.12
N ASN A 67 20.21 15.84 -12.01
CA ASN A 67 19.42 16.01 -10.79
C ASN A 67 18.02 15.37 -10.73
N GLY A 68 18.00 14.14 -10.20
CA GLY A 68 16.81 13.34 -9.92
C GLY A 68 15.99 13.89 -8.74
N SER A 69 14.95 14.64 -9.07
CA SER A 69 13.70 14.69 -8.31
C SER A 69 12.64 14.00 -9.17
N PRO A 70 11.69 13.20 -8.65
CA PRO A 70 10.62 12.64 -9.47
C PRO A 70 9.72 13.80 -9.91
N ALA A 71 10.09 14.43 -11.02
CA ALA A 71 9.32 15.44 -11.68
C ALA A 71 7.96 14.82 -11.94
N LYS A 72 6.94 15.38 -11.29
CA LYS A 72 5.53 15.12 -11.59
C LYS A 72 5.43 15.18 -13.11
N LYS A 73 5.21 14.01 -13.73
CA LYS A 73 4.84 13.96 -15.14
C LYS A 73 3.51 14.68 -15.22
N ASN A 74 3.56 15.99 -15.49
CA ASN A 74 2.39 16.79 -15.82
C ASN A 74 1.77 16.07 -17.02
N ARG A 75 0.69 15.32 -16.74
CA ARG A 75 -0.20 14.81 -17.77
C ARG A 75 -0.92 16.03 -18.31
N THR A 76 -0.24 16.76 -19.18
CA THR A 76 -0.83 17.74 -20.09
C THR A 76 -2.06 17.09 -20.73
N GLY A 77 -3.22 17.69 -20.45
CA GLY A 77 -4.51 17.43 -21.08
C GLY A 77 -4.90 15.96 -21.21
N LYS A 78 -5.46 15.35 -20.16
CA LYS A 78 -6.44 14.26 -20.42
C LYS A 78 -7.54 14.89 -21.26
N LYS A 79 -7.63 14.52 -22.54
CA LYS A 79 -8.73 14.91 -23.42
C LYS A 79 -10.03 14.68 -22.64
N ALA A 80 -10.83 15.73 -22.52
CA ALA A 80 -12.15 15.64 -21.93
C ALA A 80 -12.91 14.51 -22.64
N GLY A 81 -13.58 13.66 -21.86
CA GLY A 81 -14.35 12.55 -22.42
C GLY A 81 -15.58 13.07 -23.19
N PRO A 82 -16.41 12.17 -23.74
CA PRO A 82 -17.66 12.54 -24.42
C PRO A 82 -18.61 13.43 -23.59
N LEU A 83 -18.49 13.39 -22.26
CA LEU A 83 -19.25 14.21 -21.30
C LEU A 83 -18.53 15.50 -20.87
N GLY A 84 -17.42 15.87 -21.53
CA GLY A 84 -16.62 17.02 -21.14
C GLY A 84 -15.76 16.80 -19.88
N PRO A 85 -15.23 17.89 -19.29
CA PRO A 85 -14.51 17.88 -18.01
C PRO A 85 -15.36 17.27 -16.89
N ILE A 86 -14.71 16.71 -15.87
CA ILE A 86 -15.42 16.18 -14.70
C ILE A 86 -15.77 17.34 -13.78
N PRO A 87 -17.03 17.49 -13.35
CA PRO A 87 -17.44 18.63 -12.53
C PRO A 87 -16.74 18.63 -11.17
N MET A 88 -16.51 19.83 -10.63
CA MET A 88 -15.92 20.02 -9.30
C MET A 88 -16.98 20.17 -8.21
N SER A 89 -18.21 20.54 -8.58
CA SER A 89 -19.37 20.64 -7.69
C SER A 89 -20.63 20.05 -8.34
N TYR A 90 -21.67 19.80 -7.54
CA TYR A 90 -22.96 19.35 -8.05
C TYR A 90 -23.65 20.39 -8.94
N GLU A 91 -23.43 21.68 -8.69
CA GLU A 91 -23.99 22.79 -9.46
C GLU A 91 -23.36 22.89 -10.85
N GLU A 92 -22.06 22.62 -10.98
CA GLU A 92 -21.36 22.58 -12.26
C GLU A 92 -21.62 21.29 -13.07
N ALA A 93 -22.20 20.27 -12.44
CA ALA A 93 -22.48 19.00 -13.11
C ALA A 93 -23.54 19.20 -14.22
N GLY A 94 -23.23 18.69 -15.42
CA GLY A 94 -24.19 18.63 -16.53
C GLY A 94 -25.36 17.69 -16.24
N SER A 95 -26.38 17.73 -17.10
CA SER A 95 -27.59 16.89 -17.00
C SER A 95 -27.29 15.41 -16.81
N GLU A 96 -26.35 14.88 -17.58
CA GLU A 96 -25.93 13.49 -17.60
C GLU A 96 -25.22 13.09 -16.31
N ASP A 97 -24.38 13.97 -15.77
CA ASP A 97 -23.65 13.73 -14.53
C ASP A 97 -24.60 13.78 -13.33
N ARG A 98 -25.53 14.74 -13.30
CA ARG A 98 -26.60 14.81 -12.28
C ARG A 98 -27.47 13.57 -12.32
N LEU A 99 -27.87 13.11 -13.50
CA LEU A 99 -28.63 11.88 -13.67
C LEU A 99 -27.85 10.65 -13.17
N THR A 100 -26.54 10.58 -13.47
CA THR A 100 -25.67 9.51 -12.97
C THR A 100 -25.67 9.47 -11.44
N ILE A 101 -25.54 10.63 -10.80
CA ILE A 101 -25.50 10.76 -9.34
C ILE A 101 -26.87 10.37 -8.75
N GLU A 102 -27.95 10.90 -9.31
CA GLU A 102 -29.31 10.64 -8.84
C GLU A 102 -29.68 9.16 -8.94
N MET A 103 -29.52 8.54 -10.11
CA MET A 103 -29.85 7.12 -10.28
C MET A 103 -28.94 6.20 -9.46
N ARG A 104 -27.71 6.63 -9.16
CA ARG A 104 -26.79 5.84 -8.33
C ARG A 104 -27.09 5.95 -6.84
N GLU A 105 -27.34 7.15 -6.35
CA GLU A 105 -27.45 7.43 -4.91
C GLU A 105 -28.90 7.34 -4.43
N LYS A 106 -29.87 7.87 -5.19
CA LYS A 106 -31.29 7.87 -4.82
C LYS A 106 -31.96 6.55 -5.20
N ASP A 107 -31.81 6.13 -6.45
CA ASP A 107 -32.50 4.93 -6.97
C ASP A 107 -31.71 3.63 -6.71
N GLY A 108 -30.42 3.73 -6.37
CA GLY A 108 -29.56 2.56 -6.14
C GLY A 108 -29.34 1.69 -7.38
N LYS A 109 -29.52 2.22 -8.60
CA LYS A 109 -29.48 1.44 -9.84
C LYS A 109 -28.08 0.89 -10.16
N GLN A 110 -28.07 -0.21 -10.92
CA GLN A 110 -26.84 -0.82 -11.39
C GLN A 110 -26.22 0.01 -12.52
N TRP A 111 -24.91 -0.12 -12.71
CA TRP A 111 -24.17 0.65 -13.71
C TRP A 111 -24.65 0.42 -15.15
N LEU A 112 -25.20 -0.75 -15.44
CA LEU A 112 -25.74 -1.09 -16.76
C LEU A 112 -27.02 -0.29 -17.06
N ASP A 113 -27.92 -0.17 -16.09
CA ASP A 113 -29.17 0.59 -16.25
C ASP A 113 -28.89 2.09 -16.35
N ILE A 114 -27.95 2.58 -15.54
CA ILE A 114 -27.50 3.97 -15.58
C ILE A 114 -26.87 4.28 -16.93
N LYS A 115 -26.04 3.37 -17.45
CA LYS A 115 -25.46 3.48 -18.78
C LYS A 115 -26.55 3.55 -19.85
N ALA A 116 -27.51 2.63 -19.84
CA ALA A 116 -28.58 2.61 -20.83
C ALA A 116 -29.36 3.93 -20.87
N ALA A 117 -29.73 4.47 -19.71
CA ALA A 117 -30.45 5.74 -19.62
C ALA A 117 -29.63 6.95 -20.13
N ILE A 118 -28.33 7.01 -19.83
CA ILE A 118 -27.48 8.11 -20.32
C ILE A 118 -27.19 7.96 -21.82
N GLU A 119 -27.02 6.73 -22.32
CA GLU A 119 -26.87 6.47 -23.76
C GLU A 119 -28.14 6.84 -24.54
N GLU A 120 -29.32 6.64 -23.96
CA GLU A 120 -30.61 7.04 -24.54
C GLU A 120 -30.74 8.56 -24.68
N ILE A 121 -30.32 9.31 -23.66
CA ILE A 121 -30.44 10.78 -23.65
C ILE A 121 -29.33 11.44 -24.49
N THR A 122 -28.09 10.97 -24.37
CA THR A 122 -26.92 11.61 -25.02
C THR A 122 -26.63 11.03 -26.41
N GLY A 123 -27.19 9.87 -26.76
CA GLY A 123 -26.92 9.15 -28.02
C GLY A 123 -25.49 8.64 -28.15
N THR A 124 -24.66 8.77 -27.11
CA THR A 124 -23.23 8.44 -27.12
C THR A 124 -22.97 7.18 -26.32
N LYS A 125 -22.27 6.20 -26.89
CA LYS A 125 -21.93 4.95 -26.19
C LYS A 125 -20.78 5.14 -25.20
N PHE A 126 -20.94 4.60 -23.99
CA PHE A 126 -19.93 4.64 -22.94
C PHE A 126 -19.28 3.28 -22.70
N GLY A 127 -17.99 3.27 -22.40
CA GLY A 127 -17.31 2.07 -21.91
C GLY A 127 -17.83 1.67 -20.53
N ASN A 128 -17.79 0.36 -20.23
CA ASN A 128 -18.32 -0.19 -18.96
C ASN A 128 -17.64 0.43 -17.71
N THR A 129 -16.42 0.93 -17.84
CA THR A 129 -15.66 1.57 -16.75
C THR A 129 -15.72 3.10 -16.77
N THR A 130 -16.20 3.70 -17.87
CA THR A 130 -16.18 5.16 -18.07
C THR A 130 -17.05 5.87 -17.04
N LEU A 131 -18.31 5.46 -16.90
CA LEU A 131 -19.26 6.08 -15.96
C LEU A 131 -18.85 5.84 -14.51
N LYS A 132 -18.45 4.61 -14.15
CA LYS A 132 -17.97 4.29 -12.81
C LYS A 132 -16.75 5.14 -12.41
N GLY A 133 -15.78 5.29 -13.32
CA GLY A 133 -14.59 6.10 -13.10
C GLY A 133 -14.88 7.59 -13.03
N ARG A 134 -15.86 8.08 -13.82
CA ARG A 134 -16.32 9.47 -13.77
C ARG A 134 -17.03 9.76 -12.46
N TYR A 135 -18.00 8.93 -12.06
CA TYR A 135 -18.71 9.04 -10.80
C TYR A 135 -17.77 8.99 -9.59
N ALA A 136 -16.79 8.08 -9.55
CA ALA A 136 -15.83 8.02 -8.45
C ALA A 136 -15.03 9.33 -8.29
N ARG A 137 -14.68 9.98 -9.41
CA ARG A 137 -14.00 11.29 -9.37
C ARG A 137 -14.94 12.41 -8.96
N MET A 138 -16.20 12.42 -9.44
CA MET A 138 -17.20 13.38 -8.96
C MET A 138 -17.38 13.28 -7.44
N LYS A 139 -17.55 12.06 -6.91
CA LYS A 139 -17.66 11.85 -5.46
C LYS A 139 -16.45 12.35 -4.70
N ALA A 140 -15.24 12.16 -5.22
CA ALA A 140 -14.01 12.68 -4.61
C ALA A 140 -13.95 14.21 -4.65
N ASN A 141 -14.34 14.83 -5.77
CA ASN A 141 -14.35 16.28 -5.92
C ASN A 141 -15.38 16.94 -5.00
N PHE A 142 -16.53 16.28 -4.78
CA PHE A 142 -17.60 16.80 -3.93
C PHE A 142 -17.33 16.63 -2.44
N VAL A 143 -16.21 16.00 -2.06
CA VAL A 143 -15.78 15.98 -0.66
C VAL A 143 -15.33 17.39 -0.28
N ILE A 144 -16.13 18.05 0.54
CA ILE A 144 -15.78 19.33 1.14
C ILE A 144 -14.88 19.01 2.34
N PHE A 145 -13.65 19.51 2.29
CA PHE A 145 -12.72 19.43 3.42
C PHE A 145 -12.79 20.73 4.20
N GLU A 146 -13.07 20.64 5.50
CA GLU A 146 -13.05 21.83 6.35
C GLU A 146 -11.62 22.36 6.46
N LYS A 147 -11.46 23.66 6.31
CA LYS A 147 -10.15 24.32 6.30
C LYS A 147 -9.38 24.07 7.61
N GLU A 148 -10.10 23.89 8.72
CA GLU A 148 -9.52 23.57 10.03
C GLU A 148 -8.91 22.18 10.09
N HIS A 149 -9.37 21.24 9.25
CA HIS A 149 -8.85 19.87 9.20
C HIS A 149 -7.60 19.74 8.32
N GLU A 150 -7.31 20.71 7.45
CA GLU A 150 -6.11 20.70 6.59
C GLU A 150 -4.80 20.59 7.37
N PRO A 151 -4.53 21.41 8.41
CA PRO A 151 -3.32 21.25 9.22
C PRO A 151 -3.31 19.92 9.97
N ILE A 152 -4.46 19.47 10.49
CA ILE A 152 -4.58 18.19 11.21
C ILE A 152 -4.18 17.02 10.32
N LEU A 153 -4.61 17.01 9.05
CA LEU A 153 -4.24 15.99 8.07
C LEU A 153 -2.72 15.93 7.86
N LEU A 154 -2.07 17.09 7.76
CA LEU A 154 -0.61 17.18 7.56
C LEU A 154 0.15 16.68 8.79
N ASP A 155 -0.30 17.06 9.99
CA ASP A 155 0.32 16.64 11.25
C ASP A 155 0.16 15.13 11.48
N VAL A 156 -1.06 14.59 11.29
CA VAL A 156 -1.31 13.14 11.41
C VAL A 156 -0.47 12.36 10.41
N LYS A 157 -0.37 12.82 9.15
CA LYS A 157 0.47 12.18 8.14
C LYS A 157 1.94 12.15 8.59
N LYS A 158 2.45 13.28 9.08
CA LYS A 158 3.84 13.41 9.55
C LYS A 158 4.11 12.46 10.71
N ASP A 159 3.20 12.39 11.69
CA ASP A 159 3.33 11.53 12.85
C ASP A 159 3.31 10.04 12.47
N ILE A 160 2.44 9.64 11.54
CA ILE A 160 2.37 8.27 11.02
C ILE A 160 3.65 7.91 10.27
N GLU A 161 4.15 8.79 9.39
CA GLU A 161 5.38 8.53 8.64
C GLU A 161 6.60 8.43 9.56
N GLN A 162 6.67 9.25 10.61
CA GLN A 162 7.73 9.17 11.60
C GLN A 162 7.70 7.84 12.36
N LYS A 163 6.52 7.40 12.82
CA LYS A 163 6.35 6.10 13.48
C LYS A 163 6.70 4.94 12.54
N PHE A 164 6.23 5.00 11.30
CA PHE A 164 6.49 3.97 10.30
C PHE A 164 7.99 3.84 10.00
N GLU A 165 8.73 4.95 9.92
CA GLU A 165 10.18 4.89 9.69
C GLU A 165 10.90 4.25 10.89
N ILE A 166 10.52 4.56 12.13
CA ILE A 166 11.08 3.91 13.33
C ILE A 166 10.77 2.41 13.32
N GLU A 167 9.51 2.03 13.13
CA GLU A 167 9.07 0.63 13.09
C GLU A 167 9.73 -0.16 11.96
N LYS A 168 9.89 0.46 10.78
CA LYS A 168 10.59 -0.15 9.66
C LYS A 168 12.02 -0.51 10.02
N TRP A 169 12.77 0.41 10.64
CA TRP A 169 14.15 0.11 11.04
C TRP A 169 14.23 -0.89 12.18
N GLN A 170 13.25 -0.89 13.09
CA GLN A 170 13.15 -1.91 14.14
C GLN A 170 12.90 -3.29 13.53
N LYS A 171 11.93 -3.43 12.60
CA LYS A 171 11.66 -4.70 11.90
C LYS A 171 12.85 -5.21 11.11
N ILE A 172 13.64 -4.31 10.51
CA ILE A 172 14.89 -4.70 9.85
C ILE A 172 15.91 -5.20 10.89
N ALA A 173 16.01 -4.55 12.06
CA ALA A 173 16.88 -5.00 13.14
C ALA A 173 16.51 -6.39 13.63
N ASP A 174 15.23 -6.63 13.91
CA ASP A 174 14.73 -7.93 14.34
C ASP A 174 14.96 -8.99 13.25
N GLY A 175 14.78 -8.63 11.98
CA GLY A 175 15.07 -9.52 10.84
C GLY A 175 16.55 -9.86 10.67
N ILE A 176 17.46 -8.95 11.04
CA ILE A 176 18.90 -9.23 11.09
C ILE A 176 19.23 -10.11 12.30
N GLU A 177 18.66 -9.83 13.47
CA GLU A 177 18.85 -10.64 14.68
C GLU A 177 18.40 -12.09 14.46
N ALA A 178 17.25 -12.28 13.80
CA ALA A 178 16.73 -13.62 13.47
C ALA A 178 17.61 -14.40 12.47
N ARG A 179 18.36 -13.72 11.60
CA ARG A 179 19.18 -14.37 10.55
C ARG A 179 20.64 -14.52 10.96
N CYS A 180 21.18 -13.54 11.67
CA CYS A 180 22.59 -13.44 12.00
C CYS A 180 22.88 -13.71 13.48
N GLY A 181 21.84 -13.85 14.32
CA GLY A 181 21.97 -14.04 15.77
C GLY A 181 22.49 -12.82 16.52
N GLN A 182 22.82 -11.74 15.80
CA GLN A 182 23.43 -10.54 16.36
C GLN A 182 22.42 -9.39 16.38
N LYS A 183 22.28 -8.80 17.57
CA LYS A 183 21.41 -7.66 17.79
C LYS A 183 22.14 -6.36 17.47
N TYR A 184 21.51 -5.52 16.66
CA TYR A 184 21.99 -4.18 16.35
C TYR A 184 20.90 -3.16 16.63
N PRO A 185 21.24 -1.97 17.18
CA PRO A 185 20.29 -0.88 17.28
C PRO A 185 19.78 -0.45 15.89
N ALA A 186 18.48 -0.18 15.77
CA ALA A 186 17.84 0.25 14.53
C ALA A 186 18.55 1.45 13.86
N THR A 187 19.03 2.41 14.66
CA THR A 187 19.77 3.59 14.18
C THR A 187 21.13 3.26 13.57
N ALA A 188 21.81 2.22 14.08
CA ALA A 188 23.08 1.76 13.54
C ALA A 188 22.88 1.07 12.19
N ILE A 189 21.81 0.26 12.08
CA ILE A 189 21.41 -0.39 10.83
C ILE A 189 21.04 0.64 9.78
N GLN A 190 20.27 1.67 10.14
CA GLN A 190 19.91 2.75 9.23
C GLN A 190 21.17 3.46 8.68
N LYS A 191 22.14 3.78 9.54
CA LYS A 191 23.42 4.38 9.12
C LYS A 191 24.20 3.46 8.18
N LYS A 192 24.27 2.16 8.49
CA LYS A 192 24.96 1.16 7.66
C LYS A 192 24.29 0.99 6.31
N TYR A 193 22.96 0.91 6.26
CA TYR A 193 22.20 0.90 5.03
C TYR A 193 22.51 2.14 4.17
N LYS A 194 22.45 3.35 4.74
CA LYS A 194 22.77 4.58 4.00
C LYS A 194 24.20 4.58 3.44
N GLN A 195 25.17 4.03 4.16
CA GLN A 195 26.55 3.88 3.67
C GLN A 195 26.63 2.89 2.50
N LEU A 196 25.96 1.74 2.61
CA LEU A 196 25.93 0.71 1.57
C LEU A 196 25.20 1.20 0.32
N SER A 197 24.04 1.86 0.46
CA SER A 197 23.29 2.41 -0.68
C SER A 197 24.08 3.47 -1.44
N LYS A 198 24.84 4.33 -0.74
CA LYS A 198 25.73 5.29 -1.40
C LYS A 198 26.82 4.58 -2.20
N ARG A 199 27.45 3.55 -1.62
CA ARG A 199 28.50 2.77 -2.30
C ARG A 199 27.98 2.01 -3.51
N VAL A 200 26.80 1.39 -3.42
CA VAL A 200 26.16 0.70 -4.55
C VAL A 200 25.80 1.69 -5.66
N ASN A 201 25.43 2.93 -5.31
CA ASN A 201 25.11 3.96 -6.30
C ASN A 201 26.35 4.64 -6.91
N THR A 202 27.50 4.64 -6.21
CA THR A 202 28.78 5.19 -6.74
C THR A 202 29.68 4.12 -7.37
N SER A 203 29.47 2.85 -7.05
CA SER A 203 30.19 1.71 -7.63
C SER A 203 29.38 1.14 -8.80
N GLY A 204 29.31 1.89 -9.90
CA GLY A 204 29.01 1.30 -11.22
C GLY A 204 30.05 0.23 -11.58
N PRO A 205 29.76 -0.68 -12.53
CA PRO A 205 30.48 -1.93 -12.71
C PRO A 205 31.94 -1.64 -13.07
N VAL A 206 32.86 -1.96 -12.16
CA VAL A 206 34.27 -2.12 -12.50
C VAL A 206 34.34 -3.41 -13.31
N VAL A 207 34.35 -3.25 -14.63
CA VAL A 207 34.80 -4.29 -15.56
C VAL A 207 36.26 -4.57 -15.23
N ASN A 208 36.51 -5.73 -14.62
CA ASN A 208 37.85 -6.30 -14.57
C ASN A 208 38.01 -7.10 -15.86
N ASP A 209 38.56 -6.47 -16.89
CA ASP A 209 39.16 -7.19 -18.02
C ASP A 209 40.53 -7.69 -17.57
N GLY A 210 40.65 -9.03 -17.51
CA GLY A 210 41.89 -9.75 -17.26
C GLY A 210 42.65 -10.07 -18.53
#